data_AF-A0A0Q8PLG0-F1
#
_entry.id   AF-A0A0Q8PLG0-F1
#
_cell.length_a   1.000
_cell.length_b   1.000
_cell.length_c   1.000
_cell.angle_alpha   90.00
_cell.angle_beta   90.00
_cell.angle_gamma   90.00
#
_symmetry.space_group_name_H-M   'P 1'
#
loop_
_entity.id
_entity.type
_entity.pdbx_description
1 polymer ?
#
loop_
_entity_poly.entity_id
_entity_poly.type
_entity_poly.pdbx_seq_one_letter_code
_entity_poly.pdbx_strand_id
1 'polypeptide(L)'
;MVASRSARERKAGAQAGPLARVRIEVDQQEQFVYKITCTECTTTTSKGERPWSAYRPGDDNGFMATMDRWTFHLRERHPASEAPCLEFIAEAEQRLQERRAQQGSPRD
;
A
#
# COMPACT_ATOMS: atom_id res chain seq x y z
N MET A 1 -3.90 -11.68 22.61
CA MET A 1 -5.09 -11.48 21.74
C MET A 1 -4.61 -10.92 20.42
N VAL A 2 -4.73 -11.66 19.31
CA VAL A 2 -4.35 -11.16 17.97
C VAL A 2 -5.45 -10.22 17.50
N ALA A 3 -5.10 -9.00 17.07
CA ALA A 3 -6.08 -8.03 16.61
C ALA A 3 -6.89 -8.60 15.43
N SER A 4 -8.22 -8.51 15.51
CA SER A 4 -9.13 -8.95 14.47
C SER A 4 -8.87 -8.22 13.15
N ARG A 5 -9.28 -8.82 12.01
CA ARG A 5 -9.19 -8.22 10.67
C ARG A 5 -9.70 -6.77 10.67
N SER A 6 -10.87 -6.53 11.25
CA SER A 6 -11.48 -5.19 11.33
C SER A 6 -10.64 -4.20 12.15
N ALA A 7 -9.97 -4.66 13.21
CA ALA A 7 -9.08 -3.79 13.99
C ALA A 7 -7.84 -3.39 13.18
N ARG A 8 -7.27 -4.32 12.41
CA ARG A 8 -6.15 -4.06 11.51
C ARG A 8 -6.53 -3.11 10.37
N GLU A 9 -7.69 -3.32 9.73
CA GLU A 9 -8.22 -2.43 8.69
C GLU A 9 -8.38 -1.00 9.21
N ARG A 10 -8.97 -0.82 10.39
CA ARG A 10 -9.14 0.52 11.01
C ARG A 10 -7.80 1.19 11.32
N LYS A 11 -6.83 0.45 11.87
CA LYS A 11 -5.50 0.99 12.16
C LYS A 11 -4.78 1.42 10.88
N ALA A 12 -4.81 0.59 9.85
CA ALA A 12 -4.21 0.91 8.55
C ALA A 12 -4.93 2.08 7.87
N GLY A 13 -6.25 2.17 7.96
CA GLY A 13 -7.03 3.31 7.45
C GLY A 13 -6.68 4.62 8.16
N ALA A 14 -6.53 4.60 9.48
CA ALA A 14 -6.10 5.77 10.24
C ALA A 14 -4.71 6.25 9.83
N GLN A 15 -3.80 5.33 9.49
CA GLN A 15 -2.47 5.69 8.99
C GLN A 15 -2.50 6.21 7.55
N ALA A 16 -3.32 5.60 6.68
CA ALA A 16 -3.38 5.93 5.25
C ALA A 16 -4.10 7.25 4.96
N GLY A 17 -4.90 7.76 5.89
CA GLY A 17 -5.57 9.05 5.79
C GLY A 17 -6.94 9.00 5.10
N PRO A 18 -7.61 10.16 4.94
CA PRO A 18 -9.02 10.23 4.57
C PRO A 18 -9.33 9.78 3.13
N LEU A 19 -8.35 9.88 2.22
CA LEU A 19 -8.50 9.45 0.82
C LEU A 19 -8.33 7.94 0.63
N ALA A 20 -7.99 7.21 1.69
CA ALA A 20 -7.74 5.79 1.65
C ALA A 20 -8.96 4.96 2.06
N ARG A 21 -9.38 4.06 1.19
CA ARG A 21 -10.24 2.93 1.56
C ARG A 21 -9.38 1.68 1.73
N VAL A 22 -9.14 1.28 2.98
CA VAL A 22 -8.36 0.10 3.32
C VAL A 22 -9.26 -1.13 3.50
N ARG A 23 -8.89 -2.23 2.87
CA ARG A 23 -9.47 -3.55 3.06
C ARG A 23 -8.34 -4.55 3.26
N ILE A 24 -8.58 -5.54 4.11
CA ILE A 24 -7.78 -6.76 4.14
C ILE A 24 -8.54 -7.79 3.33
N GLU A 25 -7.89 -8.43 2.38
CA GLU A 25 -8.41 -9.57 1.63
C GLU A 25 -7.68 -10.84 2.12
N VAL A 26 -8.18 -12.03 1.75
CA VAL A 26 -7.47 -13.30 1.98
C VAL A 26 -6.99 -13.76 0.62
N ASP A 27 -5.70 -14.04 0.49
CA ASP A 27 -5.13 -14.49 -0.77
C ASP A 27 -5.25 -16.01 -0.95
N GLN A 28 -4.65 -16.54 -2.02
CA GLN A 28 -4.71 -17.96 -2.36
C GLN A 28 -3.92 -18.85 -1.38
N GLN A 29 -3.05 -18.27 -0.56
CA GLN A 29 -2.26 -18.95 0.46
C GLN A 29 -2.87 -18.78 1.86
N GLU A 30 -4.14 -18.36 1.93
CA GLU A 30 -4.88 -18.10 3.16
C GLU A 30 -4.22 -17.01 4.04
N GLN A 31 -3.45 -16.12 3.43
CA GLN A 31 -2.81 -15.00 4.12
C GLN A 31 -3.66 -13.73 4.05
N PHE A 32 -3.63 -12.94 5.11
CA PHE A 32 -4.25 -11.63 5.09
C PHE A 32 -3.40 -10.69 4.24
N VAL A 33 -3.99 -10.07 3.23
CA VAL A 33 -3.28 -9.15 2.34
C VAL A 33 -3.97 -7.80 2.30
N TYR A 34 -3.20 -6.72 2.36
CA TYR A 34 -3.77 -5.37 2.38
C TYR A 34 -4.04 -4.87 0.96
N LYS A 35 -5.16 -4.16 0.84
CA LYS A 35 -5.52 -3.39 -0.34
C LYS A 35 -5.94 -1.99 0.08
N ILE A 36 -5.26 -1.00 -0.50
CA ILE A 36 -5.54 0.42 -0.26
C ILE A 36 -6.06 1.00 -1.57
N THR A 37 -7.28 1.56 -1.55
CA THR A 37 -7.93 2.15 -2.73
C THR A 37 -8.03 3.65 -2.54
N CYS A 38 -7.62 4.43 -3.55
CA CYS A 38 -7.85 5.86 -3.58
C CYS A 38 -9.33 6.13 -3.86
N THR A 39 -9.96 7.03 -3.11
CA THR A 39 -11.35 7.41 -3.33
C THR A 39 -11.54 8.40 -4.49
N GLU A 40 -10.47 9.06 -4.93
CA GLU A 40 -10.52 10.12 -5.94
C GLU A 40 -9.88 9.71 -7.27
N CYS A 41 -8.77 8.97 -7.24
CA CYS A 41 -8.05 8.58 -8.45
C CYS A 41 -8.65 7.35 -9.12
N THR A 42 -8.76 7.39 -10.45
CA THR A 42 -9.05 6.23 -11.30
C THR A 42 -7.86 5.88 -12.18
N THR A 43 -7.83 4.65 -12.69
CA THR A 43 -6.84 4.13 -13.63
C THR A 43 -7.54 3.32 -14.71
N THR A 44 -7.06 3.45 -15.94
CA THR A 44 -7.54 2.66 -17.08
C THR A 44 -6.84 1.30 -17.07
N THR A 45 -7.63 0.23 -17.14
CA THR A 45 -7.14 -1.15 -17.25
C THR A 45 -7.69 -1.79 -18.51
N SER A 46 -7.20 -2.97 -18.89
CA SER A 46 -7.79 -3.77 -19.98
C SER A 46 -9.26 -4.14 -19.76
N LYS A 47 -9.78 -3.98 -18.52
CA LYS A 47 -11.16 -4.25 -18.13
C LYS A 47 -11.96 -2.95 -17.89
N GLY A 48 -11.50 -1.82 -18.41
CA GLY A 48 -12.12 -0.50 -18.24
C GLY A 48 -11.51 0.34 -17.10
N GLU A 49 -12.16 1.46 -16.80
CA GLU A 49 -11.77 2.34 -15.71
C GLU A 49 -12.07 1.70 -14.35
N ARG A 50 -11.10 1.80 -13.44
CA ARG A 50 -11.22 1.31 -12.07
C ARG A 50 -10.60 2.30 -11.10
N PRO A 51 -11.05 2.36 -9.83
CA PRO A 51 -10.35 3.11 -8.81
C PRO A 51 -8.88 2.67 -8.72
N TRP A 52 -7.99 3.64 -8.58
CA TRP A 52 -6.59 3.34 -8.34
C TRP A 52 -6.47 2.60 -7.00
N SER A 53 -5.68 1.53 -6.98
CA SER A 53 -5.42 0.79 -5.75
C SER A 53 -3.99 0.26 -5.70
N ALA A 54 -3.49 0.13 -4.48
CA ALA A 54 -2.28 -0.60 -4.14
C ALA A 54 -2.68 -1.97 -3.58
N TYR A 55 -2.08 -3.01 -4.16
CA TYR A 55 -2.17 -4.40 -3.72
C TYR A 55 -0.84 -5.07 -4.02
N ARG A 56 -0.13 -5.55 -2.99
CA ARG A 56 1.16 -6.24 -3.13
C ARG A 56 1.18 -7.47 -2.22
N PRO A 57 1.19 -8.70 -2.74
CA PRO A 57 1.49 -9.88 -1.93
C PRO A 57 2.98 -9.85 -1.53
N GLY A 58 3.33 -10.38 -0.35
CA GLY A 58 4.72 -10.44 0.13
C GLY A 58 4.85 -10.85 1.59
N ASP A 59 6.10 -11.06 2.04
CA ASP A 59 6.46 -11.74 3.30
C ASP A 59 5.84 -11.13 4.58
N ASP A 60 5.58 -9.83 4.62
CA ASP A 60 4.85 -9.17 5.71
C ASP A 60 3.37 -8.92 5.36
N ASN A 61 2.67 -9.96 4.88
CA ASN A 61 1.25 -9.86 4.52
C ASN A 61 0.97 -8.73 3.50
N GLY A 62 2.01 -8.33 2.76
CA GLY A 62 1.96 -7.21 1.84
C GLY A 62 1.79 -5.82 2.43
N PHE A 63 1.72 -5.65 3.76
CA PHE A 63 1.32 -4.37 4.37
C PHE A 63 2.27 -3.24 4.03
N MET A 64 3.57 -3.39 4.37
CA MET A 64 4.56 -2.33 4.15
C MET A 64 4.69 -1.98 2.66
N ALA A 65 4.76 -2.98 1.78
CA ALA A 65 4.88 -2.75 0.34
C ALA A 65 3.63 -2.04 -0.24
N THR A 66 2.45 -2.35 0.29
CA THR A 66 1.19 -1.71 -0.10
C THR A 66 1.13 -0.27 0.42
N MET A 67 1.52 -0.04 1.68
CA MET A 67 1.57 1.28 2.29
C MET A 67 2.63 2.19 1.64
N ASP A 68 3.80 1.68 1.28
CA ASP A 68 4.82 2.42 0.53
C ASP A 68 4.23 2.95 -0.80
N ARG A 69 3.57 2.06 -1.56
CA ARG A 69 2.95 2.43 -2.84
C ARG A 69 1.82 3.45 -2.66
N TRP A 70 1.02 3.32 -1.60
CA TRP A 70 0.01 4.31 -1.24
C TRP A 70 0.64 5.67 -0.91
N THR A 71 1.68 5.68 -0.09
CA THR A 71 2.38 6.90 0.35
C THR A 71 2.95 7.68 -0.84
N PHE A 72 3.56 6.97 -1.80
CA PHE A 72 4.03 7.60 -3.04
C PHE A 72 2.89 8.16 -3.89
N HIS A 73 1.80 7.41 -4.04
CA HIS A 73 0.63 7.89 -4.78
C HIS A 73 0.03 9.14 -4.14
N LEU A 74 -0.11 9.15 -2.82
CA LEU A 74 -0.66 10.29 -2.09
C LEU A 74 0.22 11.53 -2.27
N ARG A 75 1.54 11.40 -2.09
CA ARG A 75 2.50 12.50 -2.30
C ARG A 75 2.46 13.07 -3.72
N GLU A 76 2.34 12.20 -4.72
CA GLU A 76 2.39 12.61 -6.14
C GLU A 76 1.06 13.17 -6.63
N ARG A 77 -0.06 12.54 -6.26
CA ARG A 77 -1.40 12.87 -6.82
C ARG A 77 -2.23 13.77 -5.92
N HIS A 78 -1.97 13.78 -4.62
CA HIS A 78 -2.70 14.56 -3.64
C HIS A 78 -1.72 15.33 -2.73
N PRO A 79 -0.89 16.24 -3.27
CA PRO A 79 0.16 16.91 -2.51
C PRO A 79 -0.38 17.80 -1.37
N ALA A 80 -1.66 18.16 -1.40
CA ALA A 80 -2.35 18.91 -0.35
C ALA A 80 -3.01 18.02 0.72
N SER A 81 -2.97 16.69 0.57
CA SER A 81 -3.57 15.76 1.52
C SER A 81 -2.61 15.48 2.67
N GLU A 82 -3.15 15.45 3.88
CA GLU A 82 -2.42 15.06 5.09
C GLU A 82 -2.80 13.63 5.49
N ALA A 83 -1.79 12.82 5.80
CA ALA A 83 -1.97 11.46 6.31
C ALA A 83 -0.74 11.05 7.15
N PRO A 84 -0.93 10.32 8.26
CA PRO A 84 0.20 9.85 9.08
C PRO A 84 1.23 9.01 8.31
N CYS A 85 0.84 8.32 7.23
CA CYS A 85 1.76 7.55 6.42
C CYS A 85 2.83 8.40 5.71
N LEU A 86 2.59 9.71 5.50
CA LEU A 86 3.54 10.61 4.84
C LEU A 86 4.80 10.87 5.68
N GLU A 87 4.73 10.68 7.00
CA GLU A 87 5.89 10.78 7.89
C GLU A 87 6.98 9.74 7.53
N PHE A 88 6.57 8.61 6.94
CA PHE A 88 7.46 7.48 6.63
C PHE A 88 7.95 7.48 5.17
N ILE A 89 7.89 8.62 4.48
CA ILE A 89 8.25 8.73 3.06
C ILE A 89 9.73 8.38 2.82
N ALA A 90 10.62 8.82 3.69
CA ALA A 90 12.06 8.58 3.55
C ALA A 90 12.40 7.09 3.68
N GLU A 91 11.78 6.41 4.64
CA GLU A 91 11.94 4.97 4.85
C GLU A 91 11.30 4.17 3.71
N ALA A 92 10.18 4.64 3.14
CA ALA A 92 9.59 4.05 1.96
C ALA A 92 10.53 4.16 0.73
N GLU A 93 11.19 5.32 0.56
CA GLU A 93 12.21 5.53 -0.47
C GLU A 93 13.42 4.60 -0.26
N GLN A 94 13.91 4.49 0.97
CA GLN A 94 15.00 3.56 1.32
C GLN A 94 14.63 2.12 0.96
N ARG A 95 13.47 1.62 1.40
CA ARG A 95 13.02 0.26 1.06
C ARG A 95 12.89 0.06 -0.45
N LEU A 96 12.48 1.08 -1.21
CA LEU A 96 12.43 1.00 -2.67
C LEU A 96 13.82 0.87 -3.27
N GLN A 97 14.80 1.62 -2.77
CA GLN A 97 16.20 1.54 -3.21
C GLN A 97 16.79 0.15 -2.89
N GLU A 98 16.60 -0.34 -1.66
CA GLU A 98 17.04 -1.68 -1.25
C GLU A 98 16.44 -2.78 -2.12
N ARG A 99 15.14 -2.70 -2.45
CA ARG A 99 14.49 -3.66 -3.35
C ARG A 99 15.07 -3.60 -4.77
N ARG A 100 15.40 -2.41 -5.26
CA ARG A 100 16.02 -2.23 -6.59
C ARG A 100 17.45 -2.78 -6.60
N ALA A 101 18.23 -2.56 -5.54
CA ALA A 101 19.59 -3.09 -5.41
C ALA A 101 19.59 -4.64 -5.41
N GLN A 102 18.66 -5.26 -4.68
CA GLN A 102 18.51 -6.72 -4.64
C GLN A 102 18.08 -7.31 -6.00
N GLN A 103 17.25 -6.61 -6.77
CA GLN A 103 16.83 -7.03 -8.11
C GLN A 103 17.89 -6.75 -9.18
N GLY A 104 18.76 -5.78 -8.96
CA GLY A 104 19.84 -5.37 -9.85
C GLY A 104 21.16 -6.10 -9.62
N SER A 105 21.26 -6.98 -8.60
CA SER A 105 22.41 -7.85 -8.43
C SER A 105 22.33 -8.97 -9.46
N PRO A 106 23.28 -9.06 -10.43
CA PRO A 106 23.42 -10.27 -11.23
C PRO A 106 23.66 -11.44 -10.27
N ARG A 107 22.98 -12.56 -10.49
CA ARG A 107 23.42 -13.84 -9.93
C ARG A 107 24.82 -14.11 -10.49
N ASP A 108 25.82 -14.09 -9.63
CA ASP A 108 27.13 -14.72 -9.88
C ASP A 108 26.94 -16.25 -9.80
#